data_AF-A0A1F4R4J0-F1
#
_entry.id   AF-A0A1F4R4J0-F1
#
_cell.length_a   1.000
_cell.length_b   1.000
_cell.length_c   1.000
_cell.angle_alpha   90.00
_cell.angle_beta   90.00
_cell.angle_gamma   90.00
#
_symmetry.space_group_name_H-M   'P 1'
#
loop_
_entity.id
_entity.type
_entity.pdbx_description
1 polymer ?
#
loop_
_entity_poly.entity_id
_entity_poly.type
_entity_poly.pdbx_seq_one_letter_code
_entity_poly.pdbx_strand_id
1 'polypeptide(L)'
;MEEYYYFPSLDLLIKATYSKEANSLRYTSHRGITQDERQTVERYVLTEIGPQTDYYSRSPSILLYVGVDSSLEKELKFYRLQGPIKEILKKHTFIDEKVSHVINESLSTYYFEKLGDELLVLRKAIAENDEEAEIQKILTRVNTLLSAYNQRSGKSIALDTVLPKEVKTRLVYKSEK
;
A
#
# COMPACT_ATOMS: atom_id res chain seq x y z
N MET A 1 22.70 -23.60 13.01
CA MET A 1 21.86 -22.65 12.25
C MET A 1 22.07 -22.95 10.79
N GLU A 2 20.99 -23.05 10.02
CA GLU A 2 21.01 -23.38 8.59
C GLU A 2 20.02 -22.45 7.90
N GLU A 3 20.50 -21.61 7.00
CA GLU A 3 19.69 -20.59 6.32
C GLU A 3 20.02 -20.50 4.84
N TYR A 4 19.00 -20.17 4.05
CA TYR A 4 19.08 -20.01 2.61
C TYR A 4 19.05 -18.53 2.25
N TYR A 5 19.96 -18.11 1.38
CA TYR A 5 20.03 -16.73 0.92
C TYR A 5 20.08 -16.67 -0.59
N TYR A 6 19.09 -16.00 -1.17
CA TYR A 6 18.99 -15.77 -2.60
C TYR A 6 19.50 -14.36 -2.94
N PHE A 7 20.49 -14.28 -3.83
CA PHE A 7 21.05 -13.06 -4.38
C PHE A 7 20.46 -12.84 -5.78
N PRO A 8 19.41 -12.01 -5.93
CA PRO A 8 18.66 -11.93 -7.19
C PRO A 8 19.48 -11.37 -8.34
N SER A 9 20.37 -10.41 -8.08
CA SER A 9 21.25 -9.79 -9.09
C SER A 9 22.30 -10.75 -9.65
N LEU A 10 22.68 -11.77 -8.87
CA LEU A 10 23.64 -12.79 -9.26
C LEU A 10 22.97 -14.10 -9.68
N ASP A 11 21.63 -14.15 -9.58
CA ASP A 11 20.83 -15.36 -9.71
C ASP A 11 21.48 -16.54 -8.95
N LEU A 12 21.84 -16.27 -7.69
CA LEU A 12 22.65 -17.15 -6.86
C LEU A 12 21.93 -17.48 -5.57
N LEU A 13 21.56 -18.74 -5.39
CA LEU A 13 21.15 -19.28 -4.10
C LEU A 13 22.35 -19.90 -3.39
N ILE A 14 22.55 -19.51 -2.14
CA ILE A 14 23.48 -20.15 -1.22
C ILE A 14 22.74 -20.70 0.00
N LYS A 15 23.36 -21.68 0.63
CA LYS A 15 22.97 -22.21 1.94
C LYS A 15 24.13 -21.99 2.88
N ALA A 16 23.92 -21.22 3.95
CA ALA A 16 24.91 -20.98 4.98
C ALA A 16 24.59 -21.80 6.23
N THR A 17 25.63 -22.36 6.84
CA THR A 17 25.54 -23.20 8.02
C THR A 17 26.61 -22.81 9.02
N TYR A 18 26.19 -22.55 10.25
CA TYR A 18 27.12 -22.30 11.36
C TYR A 18 27.27 -23.56 12.23
N SER A 19 28.51 -24.03 12.36
CA SER A 19 28.89 -25.10 13.31
C SER A 19 29.50 -24.49 14.57
N LYS A 20 28.79 -24.64 15.69
CA LYS A 20 29.22 -24.14 17.01
C LYS A 20 30.44 -24.87 17.57
N GLU A 21 30.57 -26.16 17.27
CA GLU A 21 31.67 -27.01 17.77
C GLU A 21 33.00 -26.58 17.16
N ALA A 22 33.03 -26.41 15.84
CA ALA A 22 34.22 -26.01 15.09
C ALA A 22 34.38 -24.48 14.98
N ASN A 23 33.42 -23.71 15.51
CA ASN A 23 33.32 -22.25 15.32
C ASN A 23 33.53 -21.86 13.85
N SER A 24 32.79 -22.51 12.95
CA SER A 24 32.97 -22.35 11.50
C SER A 24 31.67 -21.97 10.81
N LEU A 25 31.73 -20.94 9.97
CA LEU A 25 30.72 -20.62 8.98
C LEU A 25 31.05 -21.36 7.69
N ARG A 26 30.10 -22.14 7.20
CA ARG A 26 30.22 -22.89 5.95
C ARG A 26 29.13 -22.45 5.02
N TYR A 27 29.40 -22.38 3.73
CA TYR A 27 28.33 -22.16 2.76
C TYR A 27 28.53 -22.97 1.49
N THR A 28 27.41 -23.39 0.91
CA THR A 28 27.32 -24.04 -0.41
C THR A 28 26.50 -23.17 -1.35
N SER A 29 26.71 -23.32 -2.65
CA SER A 29 25.91 -22.65 -3.69
C SER A 29 25.27 -23.66 -4.63
N HIS A 30 24.17 -23.28 -5.26
CA HIS A 30 23.48 -24.17 -6.20
C HIS A 30 24.27 -24.43 -7.50
N ARG A 31 25.18 -23.51 -7.87
CA ARG A 31 26.08 -23.62 -9.03
C ARG A 31 27.49 -23.19 -8.66
N GLY A 32 28.45 -23.43 -9.56
CA GLY A 32 29.79 -22.86 -9.44
C GLY A 32 29.75 -21.32 -9.41
N ILE A 33 30.48 -20.73 -8.46
CA ILE A 33 30.58 -19.28 -8.27
C ILE A 33 31.88 -18.75 -8.84
N THR A 34 31.82 -17.58 -9.47
CA THR A 34 33.01 -16.81 -9.86
C THR A 34 33.68 -16.18 -8.65
N GLN A 35 34.90 -15.67 -8.82
CA GLN A 35 35.64 -15.04 -7.73
C GLN A 35 34.94 -13.78 -7.19
N ASP A 36 34.34 -12.96 -8.06
CA ASP A 36 33.63 -11.74 -7.66
C ASP A 36 32.33 -12.04 -6.90
N GLU A 37 31.57 -13.04 -7.39
CA GLU A 37 30.38 -13.55 -6.69
C GLU A 37 30.77 -14.10 -5.32
N ARG A 38 31.89 -14.83 -5.24
CA ARG A 38 32.41 -15.37 -4.00
C ARG A 38 32.75 -14.29 -2.99
N GLN A 39 33.47 -13.24 -3.39
CA GLN A 39 33.78 -12.11 -2.49
C GLN A 39 32.51 -11.42 -1.97
N THR A 40 31.52 -11.25 -2.85
CA THR A 40 30.23 -10.64 -2.49
C THR A 40 29.50 -11.48 -1.44
N VAL A 41 29.44 -12.80 -1.66
CA VAL A 41 28.82 -13.75 -0.73
C VAL A 41 29.57 -13.82 0.59
N GLU A 42 30.90 -13.96 0.58
CA GLU A 42 31.71 -14.04 1.80
C GLU A 42 31.58 -12.78 2.64
N ARG A 43 31.58 -11.60 2.01
CA ARG A 43 31.30 -10.34 2.70
C ARG A 43 29.93 -10.36 3.36
N TYR A 44 28.88 -10.74 2.63
CA TYR A 44 27.53 -10.83 3.19
C TYR A 44 27.45 -11.81 4.36
N VAL A 45 28.04 -12.99 4.24
CA VAL A 45 28.07 -14.00 5.31
C VAL A 45 28.77 -13.46 6.55
N LEU A 46 29.89 -12.76 6.39
CA LEU A 46 30.63 -12.19 7.51
C LEU A 46 29.92 -10.98 8.15
N THR A 47 29.25 -10.13 7.37
CA THR A 47 28.61 -8.93 7.89
C THR A 47 27.23 -9.21 8.48
N GLU A 48 26.43 -10.06 7.84
CA GLU A 48 25.05 -10.30 8.25
C GLU A 48 24.92 -11.53 9.16
N ILE A 49 25.63 -12.62 8.85
CA ILE A 49 25.48 -13.90 9.57
C ILE A 49 26.49 -14.00 10.71
N GLY A 50 27.73 -13.56 10.49
CA GLY A 50 28.80 -13.57 11.49
C GLY A 50 28.38 -13.01 12.87
N PRO A 51 27.81 -11.80 12.95
CA PRO A 51 27.43 -11.19 14.23
C PRO A 51 26.27 -11.89 14.94
N GLN A 52 25.47 -12.67 14.22
CA GLN A 52 24.35 -13.43 14.79
C GLN A 52 24.81 -14.76 15.42
N THR A 53 26.11 -15.05 15.39
CA THR A 53 26.72 -16.29 15.85
C THR A 53 27.91 -16.01 16.78
N ASP A 54 28.51 -17.05 17.34
CA ASP A 54 29.74 -16.91 18.14
C ASP A 54 31.01 -16.74 17.29
N TYR A 55 30.85 -16.54 15.97
CA TYR A 55 31.95 -16.50 15.01
C TYR A 55 33.03 -15.47 15.37
N TYR A 56 32.66 -14.30 15.88
CA TYR A 56 33.63 -13.27 16.29
C TYR A 56 34.07 -13.36 17.76
N SER A 57 33.34 -14.12 18.59
CA SER A 57 33.59 -14.19 20.04
C SER A 57 34.50 -15.36 20.44
N ARG A 58 34.62 -16.39 19.60
CA ARG A 58 35.47 -17.56 19.83
C ARG A 58 36.58 -17.61 18.78
N SER A 59 37.74 -18.20 19.12
CA SER A 59 38.87 -18.39 18.21
C SER A 59 39.35 -19.85 18.28
N PRO A 60 39.73 -20.48 17.15
CA PRO A 60 39.76 -19.92 15.79
C PRO A 60 38.37 -19.83 15.15
N SER A 61 38.21 -18.90 14.20
CA SER A 61 36.98 -18.72 13.40
C SER A 61 37.28 -18.98 11.94
N ILE A 62 36.49 -19.84 11.30
CA ILE A 62 36.78 -20.29 9.93
C ILE A 62 35.56 -20.05 9.04
N LEU A 63 35.75 -19.31 7.94
CA LEU A 63 34.77 -19.23 6.86
C LEU A 63 35.19 -20.18 5.73
N LEU A 64 34.29 -21.05 5.29
CA LEU A 64 34.57 -22.05 4.26
C LEU A 64 33.48 -22.10 3.19
N TYR A 65 33.88 -21.94 1.95
CA TYR A 65 33.07 -22.36 0.81
C TYR A 65 33.22 -23.87 0.61
N VAL A 66 32.14 -24.62 0.81
CA VAL A 66 32.13 -26.10 0.74
C VAL A 66 32.00 -26.59 -0.70
N GLY A 67 31.44 -25.77 -1.59
CA GLY A 67 31.26 -26.11 -3.00
C GLY A 67 29.81 -26.06 -3.45
N VAL A 68 29.52 -26.82 -4.50
CA VAL A 68 28.21 -26.85 -5.16
C VAL A 68 27.31 -27.91 -4.54
N ASP A 69 26.10 -27.52 -4.18
CA ASP A 69 25.03 -28.40 -3.71
C ASP A 69 23.84 -28.32 -4.68
N SER A 70 23.69 -29.34 -5.52
CA SER A 70 22.65 -29.41 -6.55
C SER A 70 21.23 -29.53 -5.97
N SER A 71 21.07 -29.87 -4.69
CA SER A 71 19.75 -29.87 -4.06
C SER A 71 19.14 -28.46 -3.99
N LEU A 72 19.99 -27.43 -3.98
CA LEU A 72 19.59 -26.02 -3.97
C LEU A 72 18.93 -25.55 -5.27
N GLU A 73 19.12 -26.24 -6.40
CA GLU A 73 18.43 -25.87 -7.66
C GLU A 73 16.91 -26.01 -7.55
N LYS A 74 16.43 -26.97 -6.75
CA LYS A 74 14.99 -27.16 -6.52
C LYS A 74 14.42 -25.98 -5.71
N GLU A 75 15.15 -25.56 -4.69
CA GLU A 75 14.81 -24.41 -3.86
C GLU A 75 14.87 -23.09 -4.64
N LEU A 76 15.84 -22.93 -5.54
CA LEU A 76 16.00 -21.74 -6.38
C LEU A 76 14.73 -21.42 -7.19
N LYS A 77 14.00 -22.43 -7.67
CA LYS A 77 12.73 -22.22 -8.39
C LYS A 77 11.69 -21.50 -7.52
N PHE A 78 11.62 -21.82 -6.24
CA PHE A 78 10.71 -21.17 -5.30
C PHE A 78 11.10 -19.71 -5.07
N TYR A 79 12.39 -19.43 -4.83
CA TYR A 79 12.89 -18.07 -4.63
C TYR A 79 12.78 -17.19 -5.89
N ARG A 80 12.98 -17.76 -7.09
CA ARG A 80 12.79 -17.06 -8.36
C ARG A 80 11.34 -16.65 -8.61
N LEU A 81 10.36 -17.39 -8.12
CA LEU A 81 8.93 -17.06 -8.31
C LEU A 81 8.46 -15.97 -7.34
N GLN A 82 9.02 -15.88 -6.14
CA GLN A 82 8.60 -14.88 -5.15
C GLN A 82 8.86 -13.43 -5.59
N GLY A 83 9.97 -13.17 -6.30
CA GLY A 83 10.30 -11.82 -6.78
C GLY A 83 9.25 -11.27 -7.77
N PRO A 84 9.01 -11.94 -8.90
CA PRO A 84 7.98 -11.56 -9.88
C PRO A 84 6.58 -11.48 -9.29
N ILE A 85 6.20 -12.40 -8.38
CA ILE A 85 4.88 -12.37 -7.72
C ILE A 85 4.72 -11.10 -6.88
N LYS A 86 5.75 -10.72 -6.10
CA LYS A 86 5.72 -9.47 -5.32
C LYS A 86 5.61 -8.23 -6.21
N GLU A 87 6.28 -8.22 -7.37
CA GLU A 87 6.15 -7.11 -8.33
C GLU A 87 4.77 -7.05 -8.99
N ILE A 88 4.21 -8.20 -9.38
CA ILE A 88 2.86 -8.28 -9.95
C ILE A 88 1.82 -7.78 -8.95
N LEU A 89 1.93 -8.19 -7.67
CA LEU A 89 1.04 -7.71 -6.61
C LEU A 89 1.15 -6.19 -6.41
N LYS A 90 2.37 -5.64 -6.39
CA LYS A 90 2.58 -4.18 -6.31
C LYS A 90 1.98 -3.43 -7.50
N LYS A 91 2.12 -3.98 -8.72
CA LYS A 91 1.51 -3.39 -9.92
C LYS A 91 -0.01 -3.44 -9.87
N HIS A 92 -0.59 -4.55 -9.40
CA HIS A 92 -2.04 -4.69 -9.24
C HIS A 92 -2.60 -3.67 -8.24
N THR A 93 -2.00 -3.57 -7.04
CA THR A 93 -2.44 -2.59 -6.03
C THR A 93 -2.33 -1.16 -6.55
N PHE A 94 -1.26 -0.83 -7.27
CA PHE A 94 -1.10 0.49 -7.88
C PHE A 94 -2.16 0.79 -8.96
N ILE A 95 -2.54 -0.21 -9.76
CA ILE A 95 -3.61 -0.07 -10.76
C ILE A 95 -4.96 0.13 -10.06
N ASP A 96 -5.27 -0.66 -9.03
CA ASP A 96 -6.52 -0.53 -8.27
C ASP A 96 -6.64 0.85 -7.62
N GLU A 97 -5.54 1.35 -7.03
CA GLU A 97 -5.48 2.71 -6.46
C GLU A 97 -5.72 3.77 -7.52
N LYS A 98 -5.10 3.67 -8.70
CA LYS A 98 -5.33 4.59 -9.81
C LYS A 98 -6.76 4.56 -10.32
N VAL A 99 -7.33 3.38 -10.50
CA VAL A 99 -8.73 3.21 -10.95
C VAL A 99 -9.68 3.79 -9.91
N SER A 100 -9.47 3.47 -8.63
CA SER A 100 -10.26 4.02 -7.52
C SER A 100 -10.17 5.54 -7.47
N HIS A 101 -8.98 6.12 -7.70
CA HIS A 101 -8.78 7.57 -7.76
C HIS A 101 -9.60 8.21 -8.89
N VAL A 102 -9.52 7.67 -10.11
CA VAL A 102 -10.27 8.17 -11.28
C VAL A 102 -11.79 8.07 -11.06
N ILE A 103 -12.26 6.95 -10.49
CA ILE A 103 -13.67 6.76 -10.15
C ILE A 103 -14.12 7.79 -9.12
N ASN A 104 -13.35 7.96 -8.04
CA ASN A 104 -13.68 8.89 -6.97
C ASN A 104 -13.67 10.35 -7.47
N GLU A 105 -12.72 10.73 -8.32
CA GLU A 105 -12.67 12.05 -8.95
C GLU A 105 -13.89 12.29 -9.86
N SER A 106 -14.20 11.34 -10.74
CA SER A 106 -15.35 11.41 -11.65
C SER A 106 -16.68 11.50 -10.88
N LEU A 107 -16.86 10.64 -9.87
CA LEU A 107 -18.07 10.66 -9.03
C LEU A 107 -18.17 11.92 -8.18
N SER A 108 -17.05 12.41 -7.64
CA SER A 108 -17.05 13.67 -6.88
C SER A 108 -17.45 14.86 -7.75
N THR A 109 -17.00 14.88 -9.02
CA THR A 109 -17.39 15.91 -9.99
C THR A 109 -18.88 15.83 -10.30
N TYR A 110 -19.39 14.63 -10.59
CA TYR A 110 -20.82 14.40 -10.82
C TYR A 110 -21.69 14.85 -9.63
N TYR A 111 -21.32 14.47 -8.40
CA TYR A 111 -22.09 14.86 -7.22
C TYR A 111 -22.01 16.36 -6.96
N PHE A 112 -20.87 17.01 -7.26
CA PHE A 112 -20.73 18.47 -7.16
C PHE A 112 -21.65 19.20 -8.13
N GLU A 113 -21.70 18.78 -9.40
CA GLU A 113 -22.59 19.37 -10.39
C GLU A 113 -24.06 19.20 -9.99
N LYS A 114 -24.45 17.98 -9.57
CA LYS A 114 -25.82 17.70 -9.13
C LYS A 114 -26.21 18.46 -7.87
N LEU A 115 -25.28 18.64 -6.95
CA LEU A 115 -25.48 19.50 -5.77
C LEU A 115 -25.78 20.93 -6.20
N GLY A 116 -25.02 21.48 -7.17
CA GLY A 116 -25.27 22.80 -7.74
C GLY A 116 -26.67 22.93 -8.35
N ASP A 117 -27.08 21.95 -9.16
CA ASP A 117 -28.42 21.90 -9.76
C ASP A 117 -29.53 21.95 -8.69
N GLU A 118 -29.44 21.10 -7.66
CA GLU A 118 -30.47 21.01 -6.61
C GLU A 118 -30.51 22.26 -5.72
N LEU A 119 -29.39 22.95 -5.52
CA LEU A 119 -29.37 24.24 -4.81
C LEU A 119 -30.08 25.34 -5.61
N LEU A 120 -30.00 25.32 -6.95
CA LEU A 120 -30.77 26.23 -7.79
C LEU A 120 -32.27 25.95 -7.73
N VAL A 121 -32.66 24.67 -7.72
CA VAL A 121 -34.05 24.25 -7.51
C VAL A 121 -34.57 24.71 -6.15
N LEU A 122 -33.79 24.50 -5.09
CA LEU A 122 -34.11 24.96 -3.74
C LEU A 122 -34.32 26.47 -3.68
N ARG A 123 -33.47 27.25 -4.38
CA ARG A 123 -33.60 28.71 -4.43
C ARG A 123 -34.88 29.16 -5.13
N LYS A 124 -35.27 28.48 -6.21
CA LYS A 124 -36.53 28.76 -6.92
C LYS A 124 -37.75 28.44 -6.06
N ALA A 125 -37.79 27.27 -5.43
CA ALA A 125 -38.88 26.86 -4.55
C ALA A 125 -39.10 27.87 -3.40
N ILE A 126 -38.02 28.43 -2.85
CA ILE A 126 -38.12 29.46 -1.82
C ILE A 126 -38.63 30.79 -2.37
N ALA A 127 -38.19 31.20 -3.56
CA ALA A 127 -38.66 32.42 -4.21
C ALA A 127 -40.15 32.35 -4.60
N GLU A 128 -40.63 31.16 -4.98
CA GLU A 128 -42.02 30.89 -5.37
C GLU A 128 -42.94 30.62 -4.17
N ASN A 129 -42.39 30.60 -2.95
CA ASN A 129 -43.10 30.26 -1.70
C ASN A 129 -43.78 28.88 -1.75
N ASP A 130 -43.07 27.90 -2.31
CA ASP A 130 -43.52 26.51 -2.30
C ASP A 130 -43.80 25.99 -0.89
N GLU A 131 -44.61 24.92 -0.85
CA GLU A 131 -44.94 24.22 0.38
C GLU A 131 -43.70 23.69 1.08
N GLU A 132 -43.74 23.75 2.42
CA GLU A 132 -42.63 23.32 3.27
C GLU A 132 -42.22 21.86 3.03
N ALA A 133 -43.18 21.01 2.67
CA ALA A 133 -42.92 19.60 2.37
C ALA A 133 -42.01 19.43 1.15
N GLU A 134 -42.18 20.24 0.10
CA GLU A 134 -41.33 20.19 -1.09
C GLU A 134 -39.95 20.79 -0.81
N ILE A 135 -39.85 21.86 -0.03
CA ILE A 135 -38.57 22.43 0.41
C ILE A 135 -37.76 21.40 1.23
N GLN A 136 -38.40 20.69 2.16
CA GLN A 136 -37.75 19.69 3.01
C GLN A 136 -37.27 18.47 2.20
N LYS A 137 -38.03 18.07 1.19
CA LYS A 137 -37.67 17.00 0.25
C LYS A 137 -36.45 17.38 -0.59
N ILE A 138 -36.38 18.61 -1.08
CA ILE A 138 -35.20 19.12 -1.80
C ILE A 138 -33.98 19.17 -0.86
N LEU A 139 -34.13 19.68 0.37
CA LEU A 139 -33.05 19.69 1.38
C LEU A 139 -32.51 18.28 1.68
N THR A 140 -33.39 17.28 1.75
CA THR A 140 -32.99 15.88 1.97
C THR A 140 -32.13 15.35 0.81
N ARG A 141 -32.47 15.72 -0.44
CA ARG A 141 -31.68 15.38 -1.63
C ARG A 141 -30.33 16.07 -1.62
N VAL A 142 -30.29 17.37 -1.32
CA VAL A 142 -29.06 18.15 -1.17
C VAL A 142 -28.13 17.51 -0.12
N ASN A 143 -28.66 17.11 1.03
CA ASN A 143 -27.87 16.47 2.08
C ASN A 143 -27.33 15.09 1.64
N THR A 144 -28.11 14.33 0.89
CA THR A 144 -27.68 13.04 0.32
C THR A 144 -26.55 13.22 -0.68
N LEU A 145 -26.68 14.18 -1.60
CA LEU A 145 -25.66 14.50 -2.60
C LEU A 145 -24.38 15.04 -1.96
N LEU A 146 -24.50 15.88 -0.92
CA LEU A 146 -23.36 16.41 -0.19
C LEU A 146 -22.61 15.31 0.56
N SER A 147 -23.34 14.37 1.16
CA SER A 147 -22.75 13.21 1.84
C SER A 147 -21.99 12.32 0.86
N ALA A 148 -22.57 12.06 -0.32
CA ALA A 148 -21.94 11.29 -1.38
C ALA A 148 -20.69 11.99 -1.94
N TYR A 149 -20.75 13.31 -2.13
CA TYR A 149 -19.61 14.14 -2.52
C TYR A 149 -18.46 14.06 -1.50
N ASN A 150 -18.77 14.24 -0.20
CA ASN A 150 -17.79 14.20 0.87
C ASN A 150 -17.09 12.83 0.95
N GLN A 151 -17.85 11.74 0.84
CA GLN A 151 -17.32 10.39 0.83
C GLN A 151 -16.33 10.14 -0.32
N ARG A 152 -16.61 10.68 -1.51
CA ARG A 152 -15.79 10.45 -2.72
C ARG A 152 -14.63 11.43 -2.86
N SER A 153 -14.78 12.66 -2.39
CA SER A 153 -13.73 13.69 -2.45
C SER A 153 -12.76 13.67 -1.26
N GLY A 154 -13.09 12.93 -0.19
CA GLY A 154 -12.33 12.94 1.06
C GLY A 154 -12.47 14.25 1.85
N LYS A 155 -13.44 15.10 1.50
CA LYS A 155 -13.73 16.36 2.20
C LYS A 155 -14.82 16.17 3.25
N SER A 156 -14.90 17.09 4.20
CA SER A 156 -15.96 17.15 5.21
C SER A 156 -16.62 18.52 5.18
N ILE A 157 -17.43 18.77 4.14
CA ILE A 157 -18.18 20.02 4.00
C ILE A 157 -19.50 19.88 4.74
N ALA A 158 -19.75 20.77 5.70
CA ALA A 158 -21.02 20.81 6.42
C ALA A 158 -22.13 21.43 5.55
N LEU A 159 -23.36 20.91 5.68
CA LEU A 159 -24.53 21.35 4.91
C LEU A 159 -24.74 22.87 5.01
N ASP A 160 -24.61 23.44 6.20
CA ASP A 160 -24.77 24.88 6.41
C ASP A 160 -23.78 25.72 5.59
N THR A 161 -22.62 25.18 5.22
CA THR A 161 -21.64 25.92 4.39
C THR A 161 -22.13 26.11 2.96
N VAL A 162 -22.99 25.22 2.47
CA VAL A 162 -23.41 25.16 1.06
C VAL A 162 -24.80 25.75 0.85
N LEU A 163 -25.59 25.91 1.92
CA LEU A 163 -26.95 26.44 1.81
C LEU A 163 -26.96 27.93 1.39
N PRO A 164 -27.79 28.30 0.40
CA PRO A 164 -28.04 29.69 0.04
C PRO A 164 -28.50 30.54 1.23
N LYS A 165 -28.13 31.83 1.25
CA LYS A 165 -28.42 32.76 2.35
C LYS A 165 -29.92 32.89 2.60
N GLU A 166 -30.71 32.83 1.56
CA GLU A 166 -32.17 32.92 1.58
C GLU A 166 -32.79 31.74 2.34
N VAL A 167 -32.23 30.53 2.18
CA VAL A 167 -32.63 29.31 2.89
C VAL A 167 -32.32 29.45 4.38
N LYS A 168 -31.11 29.91 4.72
CA LYS A 168 -30.70 30.13 6.11
C LYS A 168 -31.63 31.11 6.82
N THR A 169 -31.98 32.20 6.16
CA THR A 169 -32.85 33.24 6.72
C THR A 169 -34.24 32.69 7.03
N ARG A 170 -34.81 31.85 6.14
CA ARG A 170 -36.12 31.21 6.33
C ARG A 170 -36.11 30.13 7.42
N LEU A 171 -35.02 29.39 7.58
CA LEU A 171 -34.85 28.40 8.65
C LEU A 171 -34.65 29.05 10.04
N VAL A 172 -33.90 30.15 10.13
CA VAL A 172 -33.70 30.91 11.38
C VAL A 172 -35.01 31.60 11.83
N TYR A 173 -35.81 32.11 10.89
CA TYR A 173 -37.12 32.70 11.20
C TYR A 173 -38.12 31.70 11.84
N LYS A 174 -37.85 30.39 11.74
CA LYS A 174 -38.64 29.33 12.36
C LYS A 174 -38.17 28.95 13.77
N SER A 175 -36.91 29.22 14.15
CA SER A 175 -36.43 28.93 15.52
C SER A 175 -36.88 29.97 16.56
N GLU A 176 -37.44 31.10 16.12
CA GLU A 176 -37.91 32.20 16.97
C GLU A 176 -39.46 32.30 17.06
N LYS A 177 -40.19 31.33 16.50
CA LYS A 177 -41.65 31.17 16.66
C LYS A 177 -41.97 29.84 17.33
#